data_AF-A0A0J5XI67-F1
#
_entry.id   AF-A0A0J5XI67-F1
#
_cell.length_a   1.000
_cell.length_b   1.000
_cell.length_c   1.000
_cell.angle_alpha   90.00
_cell.angle_beta   90.00
_cell.angle_gamma   90.00
#
_symmetry.space_group_name_H-M   'P 1'
#
loop_
_entity.id
_entity.type
_entity.pdbx_description
1 polymer ?
#
loop_
_entity_poly.entity_id
_entity_poly.type
_entity_poly.pdbx_seq_one_letter_code
_entity_poly.pdbx_strand_id
1 'polypeptide(L)'
;MTTEPDRAKPSSHDRALPSLLHVAANADTPDARLFGALVAARACRNELALLGLSHAQLAGLLARQFPRLPSADAVALVSTVAIALRPSTHAAFVATLHARLMDDANPAAPRDDADCLASIIAHACLRPDHLWRDLGLDGRDAVSAMLDRFFPVLAARNVAHLRWKKFLAQEVAASLGMPPGPAPGCPGCEDFGFCFPQAR
;
A
#
# COMPACT_ATOMS: atom_id res chain seq x y z
N MET A 1 -3.86 -47.94 -7.51
CA MET A 1 -4.66 -46.97 -8.29
C MET A 1 -4.43 -45.61 -7.64
N THR A 2 -3.38 -44.92 -8.10
CA THR A 2 -2.95 -43.61 -7.58
C THR A 2 -3.94 -42.55 -8.04
N THR A 3 -4.62 -41.90 -7.11
CA THR A 3 -5.43 -40.71 -7.37
C THR A 3 -4.49 -39.55 -7.70
N GLU A 4 -4.47 -39.15 -8.97
CA GLU A 4 -3.92 -37.85 -9.38
C GLU A 4 -4.67 -36.73 -8.65
N PRO A 5 -3.98 -35.71 -8.11
CA PRO A 5 -4.65 -34.54 -7.58
C PRO A 5 -5.32 -33.78 -8.73
N ASP A 6 -6.63 -33.53 -8.60
CA ASP A 6 -7.43 -32.70 -9.49
C ASP A 6 -6.74 -31.35 -9.70
N ARG A 7 -6.23 -31.12 -10.92
CA ARG A 7 -5.54 -29.88 -11.27
C ARG A 7 -6.60 -28.78 -11.38
N ALA A 8 -6.90 -28.15 -10.24
CA ALA A 8 -7.84 -27.04 -10.15
C ALA A 8 -7.57 -26.03 -11.27
N LYS A 9 -8.62 -25.66 -12.02
CA LYS A 9 -8.52 -24.68 -13.10
C LYS A 9 -7.94 -23.36 -12.53
N PRO A 10 -6.96 -22.74 -13.21
CA PRO A 10 -6.38 -21.49 -12.74
C PRO A 10 -7.46 -20.42 -12.61
N SER A 11 -7.43 -19.68 -11.51
CA SER A 11 -8.40 -18.63 -11.23
C SER A 11 -8.34 -17.52 -12.29
N SER A 12 -9.34 -16.65 -12.36
CA SER A 12 -9.29 -15.46 -13.22
C SER A 12 -8.08 -14.58 -12.88
N HIS A 13 -7.74 -14.48 -11.60
CA HIS A 13 -6.55 -13.79 -11.11
C HIS A 13 -5.25 -14.41 -11.63
N ASP A 14 -5.11 -15.74 -11.55
CA ASP A 14 -3.89 -16.43 -12.00
C ASP A 14 -3.62 -16.24 -13.49
N ARG A 15 -4.68 -16.03 -14.27
CA ARG A 15 -4.58 -15.72 -15.70
C ARG A 15 -4.22 -14.26 -15.98
N ALA A 16 -4.63 -13.32 -15.12
CA ALA A 16 -4.36 -11.90 -15.27
C ALA A 16 -2.97 -11.48 -14.75
N LEU A 17 -2.41 -12.24 -13.80
CA LEU A 17 -1.13 -11.93 -13.16
C LEU A 17 0.05 -11.79 -14.15
N PRO A 18 0.26 -12.69 -15.14
CA PRO A 18 1.36 -12.54 -16.09
C PRO A 18 1.27 -11.24 -16.90
N SER A 19 0.07 -10.85 -17.34
CA SER A 19 -0.15 -9.59 -18.06
C SER A 19 0.19 -8.38 -17.19
N LEU A 20 -0.24 -8.38 -15.92
CA LEU A 20 0.09 -7.32 -14.95
C LEU A 20 1.60 -7.21 -14.74
N LEU A 21 2.29 -8.32 -14.50
CA LEU A 21 3.74 -8.33 -14.30
C LEU A 21 4.48 -7.84 -15.55
N HIS A 22 4.00 -8.22 -16.73
CA HIS A 22 4.56 -7.75 -18.00
C HIS A 22 4.42 -6.23 -18.17
N VAL A 23 3.21 -5.67 -17.97
CA VAL A 23 3.02 -4.21 -18.11
C VAL A 23 3.76 -3.42 -17.03
N ALA A 24 3.84 -3.95 -15.80
CA ALA A 24 4.59 -3.31 -14.70
C ALA A 24 6.10 -3.29 -14.99
N ALA A 25 6.66 -4.37 -15.53
CA ALA A 25 8.07 -4.45 -15.90
C ALA A 25 8.44 -3.51 -17.07
N ASN A 26 7.48 -3.22 -17.95
CA ASN A 26 7.65 -2.35 -19.12
C ASN A 26 7.02 -0.96 -18.92
N ALA A 27 6.87 -0.51 -17.66
CA ALA A 27 6.29 0.77 -17.35
C ALA A 27 7.24 1.93 -17.66
N ASP A 28 6.79 2.84 -18.53
CA ASP A 28 7.61 3.92 -19.08
C ASP A 28 7.80 5.09 -18.10
N THR A 29 6.86 5.30 -17.16
CA THR A 29 6.92 6.40 -16.18
C THR A 29 7.37 5.93 -14.79
N PRO A 30 8.02 6.81 -13.98
CA PRO A 30 8.36 6.48 -12.60
C PRO A 30 7.14 6.11 -11.74
N ASP A 31 6.04 6.85 -11.91
CA ASP A 31 4.80 6.62 -11.15
C ASP A 31 4.21 5.24 -11.52
N ALA A 32 4.19 4.87 -12.81
CA ALA A 32 3.71 3.55 -13.24
C ALA A 32 4.61 2.40 -12.76
N ARG A 33 5.93 2.60 -12.68
CA ARG A 33 6.85 1.61 -12.08
C ARG A 33 6.60 1.44 -10.59
N LEU A 34 6.39 2.53 -9.86
CA LEU A 34 6.05 2.50 -8.44
C LEU A 34 4.74 1.73 -8.22
N PHE A 35 3.64 2.12 -8.88
CA PHE A 35 2.37 1.39 -8.76
C PHE A 35 2.50 -0.05 -9.24
N GLY A 36 3.34 -0.31 -10.24
CA GLY A 36 3.65 -1.65 -10.72
C GLY A 36 4.21 -2.52 -9.61
N ALA A 37 5.21 -2.02 -8.88
CA ALA A 37 5.79 -2.71 -7.73
C ALA A 37 4.77 -2.95 -6.62
N LEU A 38 3.99 -1.92 -6.24
CA LEU A 38 2.99 -2.01 -5.17
C LEU A 38 1.89 -3.04 -5.48
N VAL A 39 1.34 -3.00 -6.69
CA VAL A 39 0.27 -3.91 -7.11
C VAL A 39 0.82 -5.32 -7.31
N ALA A 40 1.97 -5.48 -7.97
CA ALA A 40 2.59 -6.78 -8.22
C ALA A 40 2.94 -7.52 -6.91
N ALA A 41 3.46 -6.80 -5.91
CA ALA A 41 3.83 -7.37 -4.61
C ALA A 41 2.66 -8.02 -3.86
N ARG A 42 1.43 -7.59 -4.16
CA ARG A 42 0.18 -8.14 -3.59
C ARG A 42 -0.46 -9.14 -4.54
N ALA A 43 -0.50 -8.83 -5.83
CA ALA A 43 -1.08 -9.70 -6.84
C ALA A 43 -0.38 -11.08 -6.86
N CYS A 44 0.95 -11.15 -6.77
CA CYS A 44 1.66 -12.45 -6.80
C CYS A 44 1.30 -13.41 -5.64
N ARG A 45 0.62 -12.90 -4.60
CA ARG A 45 0.16 -13.66 -3.43
C ARG A 45 -1.37 -13.74 -3.32
N ASN A 46 -2.10 -13.25 -4.32
CA ASN A 46 -3.56 -13.08 -4.28
C ASN A 46 -4.02 -12.23 -3.07
N GLU A 47 -3.25 -11.19 -2.75
CA GLU A 47 -3.43 -10.31 -1.59
C GLU A 47 -3.88 -8.89 -1.99
N LEU A 48 -4.48 -8.69 -3.16
CA LEU A 48 -4.86 -7.36 -3.66
C LEU A 48 -5.78 -6.59 -2.70
N ALA A 49 -6.62 -7.30 -1.96
CA ALA A 49 -7.48 -6.69 -0.92
C ALA A 49 -6.67 -5.97 0.19
N LEU A 50 -5.40 -6.33 0.41
CA LEU A 50 -4.53 -5.69 1.39
C LEU A 50 -4.00 -4.31 0.93
N LEU A 51 -4.17 -3.95 -0.34
CA LEU A 51 -3.90 -2.58 -0.82
C LEU A 51 -4.92 -1.58 -0.27
N GLY A 52 -6.09 -2.05 0.18
CA GLY A 52 -7.12 -1.17 0.74
C GLY A 52 -7.82 -0.26 -0.28
N LEU A 53 -7.63 -0.53 -1.57
CA LEU A 53 -8.31 0.18 -2.64
C LEU A 53 -9.74 -0.35 -2.79
N SER A 54 -10.69 0.57 -3.00
CA SER A 54 -12.01 0.20 -3.50
C SER A 54 -11.91 -0.34 -4.94
N HIS A 55 -12.98 -1.00 -5.41
CA HIS A 55 -13.06 -1.47 -6.80
C HIS A 55 -12.87 -0.31 -7.79
N ALA A 56 -13.47 0.85 -7.51
CA ALA A 56 -13.34 2.03 -8.35
C ALA A 56 -11.92 2.60 -8.36
N GLN A 57 -11.26 2.69 -7.19
CA GLN A 57 -9.88 3.14 -7.09
C GLN A 57 -8.92 2.20 -7.83
N LEU A 58 -9.04 0.88 -7.63
CA LEU A 58 -8.19 -0.08 -8.32
C LEU A 58 -8.43 -0.06 -9.84
N ALA A 59 -9.68 -0.05 -10.29
CA ALA A 59 -9.99 0.04 -11.72
C ALA A 59 -9.42 1.32 -12.36
N GLY A 60 -9.60 2.47 -11.70
CA GLY A 60 -9.05 3.75 -12.14
C GLY A 60 -7.52 3.75 -12.16
N LEU A 61 -6.89 3.21 -11.13
CA LEU A 61 -5.44 3.07 -11.06
C LEU A 61 -4.90 2.22 -12.21
N LEU A 62 -5.49 1.05 -12.45
CA LEU A 62 -5.06 0.15 -13.53
C LEU A 62 -5.23 0.83 -14.90
N ALA A 63 -6.33 1.55 -15.12
CA ALA A 63 -6.57 2.27 -16.37
C ALA A 63 -5.55 3.40 -16.62
N ARG A 64 -5.16 4.14 -15.58
CA ARG A 64 -4.19 5.25 -15.70
C ARG A 64 -2.74 4.77 -15.81
N GLN A 65 -2.34 3.82 -14.95
CA GLN A 65 -0.94 3.40 -14.82
C GLN A 65 -0.56 2.28 -15.78
N PHE A 66 -1.52 1.45 -16.19
CA PHE A 66 -1.29 0.31 -17.08
C PHE A 66 -2.27 0.32 -18.26
N PRO A 67 -2.25 1.35 -19.13
CA PRO A 67 -3.17 1.46 -20.26
C PRO A 67 -3.03 0.32 -21.28
N ARG A 68 -1.93 -0.44 -21.25
CA ARG A 68 -1.69 -1.62 -22.09
C ARG A 68 -2.20 -2.94 -21.48
N LEU A 69 -2.73 -2.91 -20.25
CA LEU A 69 -3.32 -4.08 -19.62
C LEU A 69 -4.65 -4.43 -20.30
N PRO A 70 -4.86 -5.67 -20.77
CA PRO A 70 -6.14 -6.07 -21.35
C PRO A 70 -7.31 -5.86 -20.37
N SER A 71 -8.43 -5.37 -20.88
CA SER A 71 -9.61 -5.05 -20.05
C SER A 71 -10.13 -6.28 -19.28
N ALA A 72 -10.09 -7.46 -19.89
CA ALA A 72 -10.46 -8.72 -19.23
C ALA A 72 -9.57 -9.03 -18.01
N ASP A 73 -8.27 -8.77 -18.12
CA ASP A 73 -7.31 -8.99 -17.04
C ASP A 73 -7.49 -7.94 -15.92
N ALA A 74 -7.72 -6.68 -16.29
CA ALA A 74 -8.03 -5.63 -15.32
C ALA A 74 -9.30 -5.94 -14.52
N VAL A 75 -10.38 -6.39 -15.19
CA VAL A 75 -11.62 -6.82 -14.53
C VAL A 75 -11.38 -8.01 -13.61
N ALA A 76 -10.63 -9.01 -14.07
CA ALA A 76 -10.29 -10.19 -13.27
C ALA A 76 -9.55 -9.82 -11.97
N LEU A 77 -8.60 -8.88 -12.02
CA LEU A 77 -7.88 -8.37 -10.85
C LEU A 77 -8.82 -7.62 -9.91
N VAL A 78 -9.64 -6.71 -10.43
CA VAL A 78 -10.59 -5.92 -9.64
C VAL A 78 -11.59 -6.81 -8.90
N SER A 79 -12.08 -7.87 -9.53
CA SER A 79 -13.02 -8.82 -8.91
C SER A 79 -12.45 -9.60 -7.72
N THR A 80 -11.13 -9.63 -7.53
CA THR A 80 -10.52 -10.30 -6.36
C THR A 80 -10.54 -9.45 -5.10
N VAL A 81 -10.79 -8.15 -5.22
CA VAL A 81 -10.83 -7.24 -4.08
C VAL A 81 -12.12 -7.48 -3.31
N ALA A 82 -12.01 -8.06 -2.11
CA ALA A 82 -13.14 -8.19 -1.21
C ALA A 82 -13.16 -7.05 -0.18
N ILE A 83 -14.36 -6.69 0.29
CA ILE A 83 -14.51 -5.80 1.44
C ILE A 83 -14.05 -6.58 2.69
N ALA A 84 -12.88 -6.25 3.19
CA ALA A 84 -12.42 -6.79 4.46
C ALA A 84 -13.13 -6.09 5.63
N LEU A 85 -13.84 -6.86 6.46
CA LEU A 85 -14.29 -6.40 7.77
C LEU A 85 -13.05 -6.19 8.65
N ARG A 86 -12.93 -4.99 9.24
CA ARG A 86 -11.79 -4.61 10.07
C ARG A 86 -12.27 -4.13 11.45
N PRO A 87 -11.44 -4.27 12.50
CA PRO A 87 -11.71 -3.61 13.78
C PRO A 87 -11.90 -2.10 13.59
N SER A 88 -12.83 -1.52 14.36
CA SER A 88 -13.17 -0.08 14.26
C SER A 88 -11.96 0.84 14.50
N THR A 89 -11.05 0.44 15.39
CA THR A 89 -9.80 1.18 15.67
C THR A 89 -8.85 1.22 14.47
N HIS A 90 -8.73 0.12 13.72
CA HIS A 90 -7.94 0.09 12.47
C HIS A 90 -8.59 0.95 11.40
N ALA A 91 -9.93 0.95 11.30
CA ALA A 91 -10.65 1.80 10.37
C ALA A 91 -10.45 3.29 10.67
N ALA A 92 -10.49 3.68 11.95
CA ALA A 92 -10.20 5.06 12.37
C ALA A 92 -8.77 5.48 12.03
N PHE A 93 -7.76 4.65 12.36
CA PHE A 93 -6.37 4.93 12.02
C PHE A 93 -6.17 5.12 10.50
N VAL A 94 -6.74 4.22 9.68
CA VAL A 94 -6.65 4.31 8.21
C VAL A 94 -7.29 5.60 7.71
N ALA A 95 -8.49 5.94 8.16
CA ALA A 95 -9.19 7.15 7.73
C ALA A 95 -8.41 8.41 8.10
N THR A 96 -7.89 8.49 9.33
CA THR A 96 -7.11 9.64 9.78
C THR A 96 -5.79 9.77 9.01
N LEU A 97 -5.05 8.68 8.84
CA LEU A 97 -3.78 8.70 8.09
C LEU A 97 -4.00 9.07 6.62
N HIS A 98 -5.03 8.50 5.99
CA HIS A 98 -5.41 8.85 4.63
C HIS A 98 -5.69 10.36 4.50
N ALA A 99 -6.53 10.92 5.39
CA ALA A 99 -6.83 12.34 5.39
C ALA A 99 -5.56 13.20 5.60
N ARG A 100 -4.66 12.80 6.52
CA ARG A 100 -3.38 13.50 6.73
C ARG A 100 -2.49 13.48 5.50
N LEU A 101 -2.36 12.35 4.81
CA LEU A 101 -1.60 12.28 3.57
C LEU A 101 -2.22 13.19 2.50
N MET A 102 -3.54 13.18 2.36
CA MET A 102 -4.24 13.98 1.35
C MET A 102 -4.22 15.49 1.60
N ASP A 103 -4.13 15.94 2.85
CA ASP A 103 -3.93 17.36 3.18
C ASP A 103 -2.60 17.90 2.64
N ASP A 104 -1.58 17.04 2.54
CA ASP A 104 -0.23 17.36 2.07
C ASP A 104 0.07 16.78 0.67
N ALA A 105 -0.96 16.39 -0.08
CA ALA A 105 -0.81 15.83 -1.42
C ALA A 105 -0.13 16.83 -2.37
N ASN A 106 0.88 16.37 -3.10
CA ASN A 106 1.61 17.17 -4.06
C ASN A 106 0.68 17.66 -5.18
N PRO A 107 0.49 18.98 -5.37
CA PRO A 107 -0.32 19.51 -6.47
C PRO A 107 0.20 19.13 -7.87
N ALA A 108 1.49 18.78 -7.98
CA ALA A 108 2.12 18.33 -9.22
C ALA A 108 1.99 16.82 -9.46
N ALA A 109 1.37 16.06 -8.55
CA ALA A 109 1.02 14.65 -8.75
C ALA A 109 -0.48 14.53 -9.09
N PRO A 110 -0.88 13.56 -9.93
CA PRO A 110 -2.29 13.31 -10.18
C PRO A 110 -3.02 12.98 -8.88
N ARG A 111 -4.10 13.71 -8.57
CA ARG A 111 -4.79 13.59 -7.29
C ARG A 111 -5.36 12.20 -7.03
N ASP A 112 -5.86 11.53 -8.06
CA ASP A 112 -6.39 10.16 -7.93
C ASP A 112 -5.28 9.14 -7.66
N ASP A 113 -4.06 9.38 -8.12
CA ASP A 113 -2.91 8.53 -7.82
C ASP A 113 -2.44 8.76 -6.38
N ALA A 114 -2.40 10.02 -5.93
CA ALA A 114 -2.13 10.35 -4.54
C ALA A 114 -3.18 9.72 -3.60
N ASP A 115 -4.46 9.75 -3.95
CA ASP A 115 -5.54 9.11 -3.20
C ASP A 115 -5.38 7.59 -3.10
N CYS A 116 -5.08 6.92 -4.22
CA CYS A 116 -4.76 5.49 -4.22
C CYS A 116 -3.56 5.19 -3.32
N LEU A 117 -2.50 5.99 -3.43
CA LEU A 117 -1.27 5.79 -2.67
C LEU A 117 -1.48 6.04 -1.17
N ALA A 118 -2.27 7.04 -0.80
CA ALA A 118 -2.63 7.32 0.59
C ALA A 118 -3.36 6.12 1.21
N SER A 119 -4.30 5.52 0.48
CA SER A 119 -4.97 4.30 0.93
C SER A 119 -4.01 3.13 1.09
N ILE A 120 -3.13 2.89 0.11
CA ILE A 120 -2.14 1.81 0.15
C ILE A 120 -1.21 1.96 1.37
N ILE A 121 -0.66 3.15 1.60
CA ILE A 121 0.24 3.43 2.73
C ILE A 121 -0.50 3.20 4.05
N ALA A 122 -1.72 3.72 4.18
CA ALA A 122 -2.49 3.61 5.41
C ALA A 122 -2.81 2.14 5.78
N HIS A 123 -3.15 1.32 4.78
CA HIS A 123 -3.37 -0.12 5.00
C HIS A 123 -2.07 -0.88 5.25
N ALA A 124 -0.95 -0.48 4.63
CA ALA A 124 0.36 -1.07 4.90
C ALA A 124 0.82 -0.83 6.36
N CYS A 125 0.40 0.27 6.99
CA CYS A 125 0.64 0.53 8.42
C CYS A 125 -0.07 -0.44 9.39
N LEU A 126 -1.09 -1.17 8.93
CA LEU A 126 -1.79 -2.17 9.74
C LEU A 126 -1.06 -3.52 9.79
N ARG A 127 -0.06 -3.70 8.94
CA ARG A 127 0.64 -4.98 8.77
C ARG A 127 1.89 -5.09 9.65
N PRO A 128 2.36 -6.31 9.95
CA PRO A 128 3.33 -6.53 11.02
C PRO A 128 4.80 -6.27 10.63
N ASP A 129 5.14 -5.78 9.44
CA ASP A 129 6.55 -5.65 9.03
C ASP A 129 7.02 -4.19 8.97
N HIS A 130 8.23 -3.93 8.49
CA HIS A 130 8.62 -2.60 8.05
C HIS A 130 7.74 -2.13 6.90
N LEU A 131 7.46 -0.82 6.85
CA LEU A 131 6.60 -0.25 5.82
C LEU A 131 7.05 -0.61 4.40
N TRP A 132 8.36 -0.62 4.12
CA TRP A 132 8.88 -0.97 2.80
C TRP A 132 8.58 -2.42 2.41
N ARG A 133 8.74 -3.40 3.33
CA ARG A 133 8.38 -4.81 3.10
C ARG A 133 6.86 -4.99 2.96
N ASP A 134 6.10 -4.28 3.78
CA ASP A 134 4.64 -4.26 3.71
C ASP A 134 4.10 -3.56 2.45
N LEU A 135 4.92 -2.79 1.74
CA LEU A 135 4.62 -2.25 0.42
C LEU A 135 5.21 -3.10 -0.72
N GLY A 136 6.15 -4.00 -0.42
CA GLY A 136 6.90 -4.76 -1.43
C GLY A 136 7.94 -3.93 -2.18
N LEU A 137 8.46 -2.88 -1.54
CA LEU A 137 9.55 -2.04 -2.08
C LEU A 137 10.91 -2.58 -1.62
N ASP A 138 12.01 -2.13 -2.23
CA ASP A 138 13.35 -2.69 -1.96
C ASP A 138 14.02 -2.15 -0.69
N GLY A 139 13.44 -1.12 -0.06
CA GLY A 139 14.00 -0.55 1.15
C GLY A 139 13.38 0.77 1.58
N ARG A 140 13.97 1.36 2.63
CA ARG A 140 13.52 2.62 3.21
C ARG A 140 13.58 3.78 2.20
N ASP A 141 14.61 3.83 1.38
CA ASP A 141 14.83 4.95 0.44
C ASP A 141 13.77 4.97 -0.67
N ALA A 142 13.28 3.80 -1.11
CA ALA A 142 12.15 3.71 -2.02
C ALA A 142 10.85 4.29 -1.41
N VAL A 143 10.64 4.07 -0.09
CA VAL A 143 9.52 4.69 0.63
C VAL A 143 9.70 6.20 0.74
N SER A 144 10.92 6.66 1.02
CA SER A 144 11.23 8.10 1.08
C SER A 144 10.96 8.77 -0.27
N ALA A 145 11.48 8.23 -1.37
CA ALA A 145 11.26 8.74 -2.71
C ALA A 145 9.78 8.77 -3.11
N MET A 146 9.03 7.74 -2.72
CA MET A 146 7.57 7.69 -2.90
C MET A 146 6.86 8.81 -2.12
N LEU A 147 7.21 9.01 -0.84
CA LEU A 147 6.62 10.07 -0.01
C LEU A 147 7.04 11.46 -0.50
N ASP A 148 8.28 11.68 -0.91
CA ASP A 148 8.76 12.94 -1.47
C ASP A 148 8.04 13.29 -2.77
N ARG A 149 7.72 12.29 -3.60
CA ARG A 149 6.99 12.50 -4.86
C ARG A 149 5.54 12.90 -4.63
N PHE A 150 4.82 12.19 -3.76
CA PHE A 150 3.37 12.32 -3.62
C PHE A 150 2.90 13.16 -2.43
N PHE A 151 3.71 13.25 -1.37
CA PHE A 151 3.39 13.92 -0.10
C PHE A 151 4.59 14.72 0.45
N PRO A 152 5.22 15.61 -0.35
CA PRO A 152 6.52 16.23 -0.04
C PRO A 152 6.51 17.04 1.26
N VAL A 153 5.39 17.74 1.55
CA VAL A 153 5.26 18.55 2.77
C VAL A 153 5.28 17.67 4.01
N LEU A 154 4.55 16.54 3.99
CA LEU A 154 4.56 15.57 5.08
C LEU A 154 5.93 14.89 5.22
N ALA A 155 6.56 14.51 4.11
CA ALA A 155 7.90 13.91 4.13
C ALA A 155 8.94 14.84 4.77
N ALA A 156 8.89 16.14 4.46
CA ALA A 156 9.78 17.17 5.00
C ALA A 156 9.62 17.38 6.52
N ARG A 157 8.47 17.00 7.12
CA ARG A 157 8.26 17.06 8.58
C ARG A 157 9.03 15.97 9.34
N ASN A 158 9.51 14.92 8.68
CA ASN A 158 10.30 13.85 9.32
C ASN A 158 11.78 14.22 9.56
N VAL A 159 12.01 15.37 10.20
CA VAL A 159 13.36 15.95 10.45
C VAL A 159 14.22 15.10 11.38
N ALA A 160 13.60 14.30 12.25
CA ALA A 160 14.30 13.39 13.15
C ALA A 160 14.67 12.06 12.47
N HIS A 161 14.41 11.92 11.16
CA HIS A 161 14.64 10.71 10.38
C HIS A 161 14.08 9.46 11.06
N LEU A 162 12.88 9.55 11.62
CA LEU A 162 12.20 8.42 12.22
C LEU A 162 11.89 7.37 11.13
N ARG A 163 11.74 6.12 11.57
CA ARG A 163 11.23 5.06 10.71
C ARG A 163 9.81 5.42 10.27
N TRP A 164 9.51 5.25 8.99
CA TRP A 164 8.29 5.79 8.39
C TRP A 164 7.00 5.39 9.10
N LYS A 165 6.84 4.12 9.47
CA LYS A 165 5.63 3.67 10.20
C LYS A 165 5.47 4.34 11.57
N LYS A 166 6.57 4.64 12.27
CA LYS A 166 6.57 5.40 13.54
C LYS A 166 6.21 6.86 13.29
N PHE A 167 6.81 7.49 12.29
CA PHE A 167 6.52 8.87 11.90
C PHE A 167 5.04 9.06 11.52
N LEU A 168 4.51 8.21 10.63
CA LEU A 168 3.11 8.28 10.21
C LEU A 168 2.12 8.09 11.37
N ALA A 169 2.45 7.24 12.35
CA ALA A 169 1.65 7.09 13.56
C ALA A 169 1.70 8.35 14.46
N GLN A 170 2.83 9.05 14.50
CA GLN A 170 2.94 10.34 15.19
C GLN A 170 2.09 11.42 14.51
N GLU A 171 2.10 11.50 13.18
CA GLU A 171 1.25 12.43 12.42
C GLU A 171 -0.25 12.17 12.68
N VAL A 172 -0.66 10.90 12.75
CA VAL A 172 -2.03 10.52 13.13
C VAL A 172 -2.35 10.97 14.56
N ALA A 173 -1.50 10.64 15.54
CA ALA A 173 -1.72 11.01 16.93
C ALA A 173 -1.79 12.53 17.12
N ALA A 174 -0.89 13.28 16.49
CA ALA A 174 -0.87 14.73 16.51
C ALA A 174 -2.15 15.34 15.96
N SER A 175 -2.68 14.81 14.85
CA SER A 175 -3.94 15.27 14.25
C SER A 175 -5.17 15.07 15.14
N LEU A 176 -5.08 14.14 16.09
CA LEU A 176 -6.15 13.80 17.03
C LEU A 176 -5.91 14.39 18.43
N GLY A 177 -4.83 15.16 18.63
CA GLY A 177 -4.44 15.70 19.94
C GLY A 177 -4.08 14.61 20.95
N MET A 178 -3.66 13.43 20.49
CA MET A 178 -3.32 12.28 21.32
C MET A 178 -1.81 12.14 21.50
N PRO A 179 -1.35 11.50 22.59
CA PRO A 179 0.05 11.15 22.74
C PRO A 179 0.51 10.21 21.62
N PRO A 180 1.77 10.31 21.16
CA PRO A 180 2.28 9.46 20.10
C PRO A 180 2.34 7.99 20.54
N GLY A 181 1.92 7.10 19.65
CA GLY A 181 1.90 5.66 19.87
C GLY A 181 2.32 4.86 18.63
N PRO A 182 2.41 3.54 18.73
CA PRO A 182 2.69 2.68 17.58
C PRO A 182 1.53 2.68 16.58
N ALA A 183 1.85 2.56 15.28
CA ALA A 183 0.83 2.17 14.30
C ALA A 183 0.27 0.78 14.64
N PRO A 184 -0.95 0.43 14.22
CA PRO A 184 -1.59 -0.83 14.61
C PRO A 184 -0.79 -2.09 14.29
N GLY A 185 -0.03 -2.09 13.19
CA GLY A 185 0.83 -3.21 12.81
C GLY A 185 2.19 -3.24 13.49
N CYS A 186 2.65 -2.15 14.10
CA CYS A 186 3.99 -2.07 14.69
C CYS A 186 4.29 -3.16 15.74
N PRO A 187 3.37 -3.58 16.63
CA PRO A 187 3.65 -4.61 17.63
C PRO A 187 4.10 -5.96 17.04
N GLY A 188 3.78 -6.25 15.78
CA GLY A 188 4.24 -7.46 15.09
C GLY A 188 5.60 -7.36 14.41
N CYS A 189 6.23 -6.17 14.41
CA CYS A 189 7.50 -5.93 13.72
C CYS A 189 8.70 -6.39 14.55
N GLU A 190 9.66 -7.03 13.88
CA GLU A 190 10.90 -7.55 14.51
C GLU A 190 11.67 -6.48 15.30
N ASP A 191 11.61 -5.22 14.84
CA ASP A 191 12.28 -4.09 15.49
C ASP A 191 11.37 -3.27 16.42
N PHE A 192 10.22 -3.80 16.84
CA PHE A 192 9.28 -3.07 17.69
C PHE A 192 9.96 -2.54 18.97
N GLY A 193 10.73 -3.39 19.66
CA GLY A 193 11.44 -3.03 20.89
C GLY A 193 12.51 -1.96 20.71
N PHE A 194 13.11 -1.86 19.52
CA PHE A 194 14.03 -0.78 19.17
C PHE A 194 13.26 0.55 18.97
N CYS A 195 12.07 0.48 18.38
CA CYS A 195 11.24 1.66 18.11
C CYS A 195 10.53 2.19 19.36
N PHE A 196 10.13 1.29 20.24
CA PHE A 196 9.32 1.53 21.45
C PHE A 196 9.91 0.75 22.63
N PRO A 197 11.08 1.17 23.14
CA PRO A 197 11.67 0.54 24.31
C PRO A 197 10.75 0.71 25.52
N GLN A 198 10.62 -0.34 26.34
CA GLN A 198 9.95 -0.21 27.64
C GLN A 198 10.70 0.80 28.49
N ALA A 199 9.97 1.70 29.14
CA ALA A 199 10.56 2.58 30.16
C ALA A 199 11.18 1.68 31.24
N ARG A 200 12.48 1.88 31.50
CA ARG A 200 13.17 1.26 32.63
C ARG A 200 12.85 2.01 33.91
#